data_AF-G4ZV25-F1
#
_entry.id   AF-G4ZV25-F1
#
_cell.length_a   1.000
_cell.length_b   1.000
_cell.length_c   1.000
_cell.angle_alpha   90.00
_cell.angle_beta   90.00
_cell.angle_gamma   90.00
#
_symmetry.space_group_name_H-M   'P 1'
#
loop_
_entity.id
_entity.type
_entity.pdbx_description
1 polymer ?
#
loop_
_entity_poly.entity_id
_entity_poly.type
_entity_poly.pdbx_seq_one_letter_code
_entity_poly.pdbx_strand_id
1 'polypeptide(L)'
;MLCRLGVRPHSTSALASRAPADFMAILAYVNFKREGYVTSYASDPVLALGAMKVWYELKHGLAKYILPQLKNLLLDEALDTGGVGEIGEMVARILLLLAMDKCVMGDKDFSQCYHTIGQFVPVQDFLNVLTGHEEMSIYCKGMYNAEDKRPEFNEWCSKWDGWYVGFTHFVQLQLEPNEDTLWFLLGRQAAGIFPRNQYGADLLIPMFKKRSNSRPVGGETTRGEQEEQEVLMMLIQVKNRSPVDGGFSRAATEKLCPWFVFGKNSDGNSSAGKSTDEIGGDPKPLSSTDVRDTIRIYMNVRGRKSDGKFIYATTMKDNLKPKKKGNASEVKEESQTIGSQAKKRAKIESNPGVSSVSSVSEEEPVFTICLRLLNRVTYPFLSEDVASMLSNMVESQYDPLGLVEGDLDYRDEDEKRNKDVSSYAKLSLTATRDKLLQNARKALAYAPGDKEEE
;
A
#
# COMPACT_ATOMS: atom_id res chain seq x y z
N MET A 1 -1.21 2.49 -22.16
CA MET A 1 -0.45 2.85 -20.94
C MET A 1 -1.38 3.44 -19.89
N LEU A 2 -1.96 4.63 -20.13
CA LEU A 2 -2.77 5.35 -19.14
C LEU A 2 -4.00 4.57 -18.64
N CYS A 3 -4.72 3.87 -19.54
CA CYS A 3 -5.85 3.01 -19.18
C CYS A 3 -5.48 1.86 -18.22
N ARG A 4 -4.28 1.26 -18.37
CA ARG A 4 -3.79 0.23 -17.44
C ARG A 4 -3.43 0.82 -16.09
N LEU A 5 -2.90 2.04 -16.07
CA LEU A 5 -2.46 2.69 -14.83
C LEU A 5 -3.60 3.37 -14.08
N GLY A 6 -4.76 3.60 -14.72
CA GLY A 6 -5.84 4.38 -14.13
C GLY A 6 -5.50 5.87 -13.97
N VAL A 7 -4.60 6.39 -14.82
CA VAL A 7 -4.11 7.78 -14.77
C VAL A 7 -4.89 8.64 -15.76
N ARG A 8 -5.19 9.87 -15.36
CA ARG A 8 -5.93 10.86 -16.15
C ARG A 8 -4.99 11.98 -16.59
N PRO A 9 -5.18 12.59 -17.76
CA PRO A 9 -4.54 13.86 -18.08
C PRO A 9 -4.95 14.96 -17.10
N HIS A 10 -4.03 15.89 -16.82
CA HIS A 10 -4.38 17.10 -16.08
C HIS A 10 -5.36 17.94 -16.90
N SER A 11 -6.36 18.56 -16.28
CA SER A 11 -7.45 19.23 -17.01
C SER A 11 -6.99 20.40 -17.89
N THR A 12 -5.86 21.02 -17.53
CA THR A 12 -5.20 22.11 -18.27
C THR A 12 -4.34 21.60 -19.42
N SER A 13 -4.09 20.30 -19.52
CA SER A 13 -3.30 19.71 -20.61
C SER A 13 -4.13 19.61 -21.88
N ALA A 14 -3.52 19.86 -23.03
CA ALA A 14 -4.11 19.57 -24.34
C ALA A 14 -4.49 18.07 -24.50
N LEU A 15 -3.90 17.18 -23.69
CA LEU A 15 -4.28 15.78 -23.64
C LEU A 15 -5.68 15.54 -23.05
N ALA A 16 -6.19 16.43 -22.20
CA ALA A 16 -7.50 16.23 -21.58
C ALA A 16 -8.64 16.31 -22.60
N SER A 17 -8.55 17.19 -23.59
CA SER A 17 -9.53 17.29 -24.68
C SER A 17 -9.32 16.23 -25.77
N ARG A 18 -8.07 15.80 -25.98
CA ARG A 18 -7.73 14.74 -26.94
C ARG A 18 -8.00 13.33 -26.40
N ALA A 19 -7.96 13.10 -25.09
CA ALA A 19 -8.19 11.80 -24.48
C ALA A 19 -9.53 11.16 -24.89
N PRO A 20 -10.66 11.89 -24.93
CA PRO A 20 -11.92 11.36 -25.44
C PRO A 20 -11.89 11.12 -26.95
N ALA A 21 -11.39 12.10 -27.72
CA ALA A 21 -11.44 12.07 -29.18
C ALA A 21 -10.52 11.01 -29.80
N ASP A 22 -9.28 10.92 -29.31
CA ASP A 22 -8.22 10.11 -29.92
C ASP A 22 -7.98 8.79 -29.16
N PHE A 23 -8.31 8.73 -27.88
CA PHE A 23 -7.92 7.62 -26.98
C PHE A 23 -9.10 6.93 -26.32
N MET A 24 -10.33 7.19 -26.79
CA MET A 24 -11.57 6.56 -26.33
C MET A 24 -11.81 6.70 -24.82
N ALA A 25 -11.31 7.77 -24.20
CA ALA A 25 -11.65 8.07 -22.82
C ALA A 25 -13.11 8.53 -22.71
N ILE A 26 -13.78 8.18 -21.63
CA ILE A 26 -15.07 8.73 -21.25
C ILE A 26 -14.86 10.09 -20.60
N LEU A 27 -15.57 11.10 -21.09
CA LEU A 27 -15.66 12.40 -20.44
C LEU A 27 -16.77 12.36 -19.38
N ALA A 28 -16.37 12.34 -18.10
CA ALA A 28 -17.30 12.23 -16.98
C ALA A 28 -17.89 13.58 -16.56
N TYR A 29 -17.13 14.67 -16.70
CA TYR A 29 -17.57 16.00 -16.27
C TYR A 29 -16.84 17.11 -17.05
N VAL A 30 -17.57 18.19 -17.34
CA VAL A 30 -17.07 19.43 -17.96
C VAL A 30 -17.61 20.60 -17.16
N ASN A 31 -16.75 21.39 -16.52
CA ASN A 31 -17.16 22.65 -15.89
C ASN A 31 -17.05 23.81 -16.87
N PHE A 32 -18.08 24.66 -16.94
CA PHE A 32 -18.13 25.82 -17.84
C PHE A 32 -17.42 27.08 -17.29
N LYS A 33 -17.08 27.13 -16.00
CA LYS A 33 -16.44 28.31 -15.37
C LYS A 33 -14.93 28.17 -15.16
N ARG A 34 -14.41 26.95 -15.24
CA ARG A 34 -13.01 26.58 -15.06
C ARG A 34 -12.83 25.38 -15.97
N GLU A 35 -11.90 25.39 -16.92
CA GLU A 35 -11.71 24.44 -18.03
C GLU A 35 -11.43 22.98 -17.59
N GLY A 36 -12.28 22.43 -16.73
CA GLY A 36 -12.08 21.16 -16.04
C GLY A 36 -12.78 20.05 -16.79
N TYR A 37 -12.05 19.37 -17.67
CA TYR A 37 -12.43 18.07 -18.21
C TYR A 37 -11.99 16.98 -17.24
N VAL A 38 -12.92 16.18 -16.74
CA VAL A 38 -12.58 14.94 -16.01
C VAL A 38 -12.80 13.78 -16.96
N THR A 39 -11.71 13.24 -17.49
CA THR A 39 -11.74 12.04 -18.32
C THR A 39 -11.44 10.82 -17.48
N SER A 40 -12.20 9.76 -17.64
CA SER A 40 -11.86 8.43 -17.15
C SER A 40 -11.78 7.50 -18.34
N TYR A 41 -11.18 6.34 -18.19
CA TYR A 41 -11.48 5.27 -19.13
C TYR A 41 -12.79 4.66 -18.64
N ALA A 42 -13.65 4.20 -19.55
CA ALA A 42 -14.60 3.16 -19.14
C ALA A 42 -13.75 2.12 -18.40
N SER A 43 -14.26 1.56 -17.33
CA SER A 43 -13.55 0.48 -16.66
C SER A 43 -13.42 -0.64 -17.68
N ASP A 44 -12.33 -0.67 -18.44
CA ASP A 44 -12.36 -1.28 -19.76
C ASP A 44 -11.25 -2.31 -19.81
N PRO A 45 -11.56 -3.53 -19.33
CA PRO A 45 -10.69 -4.67 -19.51
C PRO A 45 -10.24 -4.77 -20.97
N VAL A 46 -11.08 -4.45 -21.96
CA VAL A 46 -10.72 -4.53 -23.38
C VAL A 46 -9.64 -3.51 -23.74
N LEU A 47 -9.76 -2.25 -23.30
CA LEU A 47 -8.70 -1.26 -23.52
C LEU A 47 -7.42 -1.59 -22.73
N ALA A 48 -7.55 -2.15 -21.52
CA ALA A 48 -6.41 -2.61 -20.73
C ALA A 48 -5.66 -3.76 -21.43
N LEU A 49 -6.41 -4.72 -21.97
CA LEU A 49 -5.89 -5.84 -22.77
C LEU A 49 -5.26 -5.36 -24.08
N GLY A 50 -5.89 -4.40 -24.77
CA GLY A 50 -5.33 -3.76 -25.96
C GLY A 50 -4.02 -3.03 -25.65
N ALA A 51 -3.96 -2.31 -24.53
CA ALA A 51 -2.74 -1.66 -24.09
C ALA A 51 -1.66 -2.67 -23.68
N MET A 52 -2.03 -3.80 -23.07
CA MET A 52 -1.12 -4.89 -22.78
C MET A 52 -0.53 -5.47 -24.08
N LYS A 53 -1.34 -5.69 -25.11
CA LYS A 53 -0.85 -6.08 -26.45
C LYS A 53 0.22 -5.11 -26.93
N VAL A 54 -0.03 -3.80 -26.86
CA VAL A 54 0.94 -2.77 -27.29
C VAL A 54 2.24 -2.81 -26.47
N TRP A 55 2.19 -3.15 -25.17
CA TRP A 55 3.41 -3.28 -24.35
C TRP A 55 4.35 -4.38 -24.84
N TYR A 56 3.77 -5.46 -25.38
CA TYR A 56 4.49 -6.68 -25.75
C TYR A 56 4.55 -6.96 -27.26
N GLU A 57 3.87 -6.17 -28.09
CA GLU A 57 3.83 -6.33 -29.55
C GLU A 57 5.22 -6.16 -30.19
N LEU A 58 6.01 -5.22 -29.67
CA LEU A 58 7.39 -5.03 -30.08
C LEU A 58 8.33 -5.49 -28.96
N LYS A 59 9.32 -6.31 -29.33
CA LYS A 59 10.41 -6.67 -28.42
C LYS A 59 11.10 -5.39 -27.91
N HIS A 60 11.22 -5.25 -26.59
CA HIS A 60 11.73 -4.05 -25.91
C HIS A 60 10.85 -2.78 -26.09
N GLY A 61 9.63 -2.89 -26.62
CA GLY A 61 8.77 -1.75 -26.92
C GLY A 61 8.41 -0.91 -25.69
N LEU A 62 8.16 -1.59 -24.56
CA LEU A 62 7.90 -0.93 -23.28
C LEU A 62 9.04 0.00 -22.85
N ALA A 63 10.28 -0.49 -22.80
CA ALA A 63 11.43 0.29 -22.36
C ALA A 63 11.88 1.35 -23.39
N LYS A 64 11.79 1.03 -24.68
CA LYS A 64 12.33 1.88 -25.75
C LYS A 64 11.39 3.01 -26.17
N TYR A 65 10.08 2.78 -26.14
CA TYR A 65 9.09 3.72 -26.68
C TYR A 65 8.06 4.18 -25.67
N ILE A 66 7.52 3.28 -24.84
CA ILE A 66 6.37 3.61 -23.99
C ILE A 66 6.80 4.34 -22.71
N LEU A 67 7.75 3.79 -21.95
CA LEU A 67 8.23 4.40 -20.70
C LEU A 67 8.90 5.76 -20.91
N PRO A 68 9.71 6.01 -21.96
CA PRO A 68 10.24 7.33 -22.24
C PRO A 68 9.15 8.38 -22.50
N GLN A 69 8.11 8.02 -23.25
CA GLN A 69 6.98 8.91 -23.50
C GLN A 69 6.21 9.18 -22.20
N LEU A 70 5.99 8.16 -21.38
CA LEU A 70 5.38 8.34 -20.07
C LEU A 70 6.22 9.28 -19.19
N LYS A 71 7.55 9.13 -19.19
CA LYS A 71 8.45 10.03 -18.46
C LYS A 71 8.30 11.49 -18.92
N ASN A 72 8.25 11.74 -20.22
CA ASN A 72 8.04 13.09 -20.74
C ASN A 72 6.70 13.66 -20.26
N LEU A 73 5.62 12.88 -20.35
CA LEU A 73 4.30 13.31 -19.88
C LEU A 73 4.27 13.64 -18.38
N LEU A 74 5.09 12.98 -17.56
CA LEU A 74 5.25 13.31 -16.15
C LEU A 74 6.04 14.61 -15.94
N LEU A 75 7.15 14.78 -16.67
CA LEU A 75 8.00 15.97 -16.58
C LEU A 75 7.26 17.23 -17.07
N ASP A 76 6.38 17.08 -18.05
CA ASP A 76 5.53 18.14 -18.59
C ASP A 76 4.28 18.41 -17.71
N GLU A 77 4.15 17.73 -16.56
CA GLU A 77 2.98 17.80 -15.66
C GLU A 77 1.64 17.56 -16.38
N ALA A 78 1.67 16.82 -17.50
CA ALA A 78 0.53 16.61 -18.36
C ALA A 78 -0.45 15.56 -17.81
N LEU A 79 -0.01 14.79 -16.82
CA LEU A 79 -0.78 13.75 -16.15
C LEU A 79 -1.11 14.18 -14.72
N ASP A 80 -2.36 13.93 -14.34
CA ASP A 80 -2.82 14.07 -12.97
C ASP A 80 -2.31 12.89 -12.13
N THR A 81 -1.09 13.04 -11.64
CA THR A 81 -0.42 12.06 -10.78
C THR A 81 -0.80 12.21 -9.32
N GLY A 82 -1.51 13.27 -8.95
CA GLY A 82 -1.96 13.57 -7.59
C GLY A 82 -1.05 14.43 -6.72
N GLY A 83 0.16 14.73 -7.20
CA GLY A 83 1.05 15.75 -6.63
C GLY A 83 2.52 15.38 -6.68
N VAL A 84 3.37 16.23 -6.10
CA VAL A 84 4.81 15.98 -5.96
C VAL A 84 5.02 14.81 -5.00
N GLY A 85 5.51 13.69 -5.54
CA GLY A 85 5.78 12.44 -4.81
C GLY A 85 5.13 11.19 -5.40
N GLU A 86 4.02 11.32 -6.14
CA GLU A 86 3.16 10.16 -6.50
C GLU A 86 3.65 9.36 -7.75
N ILE A 87 4.76 9.77 -8.37
CA ILE A 87 5.43 8.99 -9.43
C ILE A 87 5.81 7.59 -8.92
N GLY A 88 6.18 7.47 -7.65
CA GLY A 88 6.49 6.17 -7.06
C GLY A 88 5.30 5.21 -7.04
N GLU A 89 4.08 5.70 -6.81
CA GLU A 89 2.85 4.90 -6.89
C GLU A 89 2.54 4.47 -8.32
N MET A 90 2.83 5.34 -9.30
CA MET A 90 2.72 4.97 -10.71
C MET A 90 3.74 3.88 -11.09
N VAL A 91 4.98 3.99 -10.62
CA VAL A 91 6.00 2.95 -10.82
C VAL A 91 5.58 1.65 -10.14
N ALA A 92 5.05 1.69 -8.91
CA ALA A 92 4.52 0.52 -8.23
C ALA A 92 3.38 -0.16 -9.02
N ARG A 93 2.45 0.62 -9.59
CA ARG A 93 1.41 0.09 -10.48
C ARG A 93 1.99 -0.59 -11.71
N ILE A 94 3.00 -0.01 -12.35
CA ILE A 94 3.70 -0.65 -13.48
C ILE A 94 4.34 -1.98 -13.05
N LEU A 95 5.03 -2.01 -11.91
CA LEU A 95 5.65 -3.23 -11.37
C LEU A 95 4.63 -4.33 -11.11
N LEU A 96 3.51 -4.00 -10.45
CA LEU A 96 2.45 -4.96 -10.13
C LEU A 96 1.79 -5.51 -11.39
N LEU A 97 1.56 -4.66 -12.41
CA LEU A 97 1.06 -5.11 -13.71
C LEU A 97 2.06 -6.03 -14.40
N LEU A 98 3.35 -5.69 -14.39
CA LEU A 98 4.39 -6.54 -14.99
C LEU A 98 4.54 -7.88 -14.27
N ALA A 99 4.39 -7.91 -12.95
CA ALA A 99 4.37 -9.15 -12.17
C ALA A 99 3.16 -10.02 -12.55
N MET A 100 1.96 -9.43 -12.63
CA MET A 100 0.75 -10.14 -13.03
C MET A 100 0.84 -10.65 -14.48
N ASP A 101 1.35 -9.83 -15.40
CA ASP A 101 1.61 -10.17 -16.79
C ASP A 101 2.59 -11.35 -16.89
N LYS A 102 3.64 -11.36 -16.05
CA LYS A 102 4.60 -12.47 -15.98
C LYS A 102 3.97 -13.76 -15.47
N CYS A 103 3.05 -13.70 -14.49
CA CYS A 103 2.33 -14.88 -14.01
C CYS A 103 1.50 -15.52 -15.13
N VAL A 104 0.84 -14.69 -15.95
CA VAL A 104 -0.10 -15.15 -16.98
C VAL A 104 0.59 -15.61 -18.25
N MET A 105 1.67 -14.93 -18.65
CA MET A 105 2.38 -15.22 -19.89
C MET A 105 3.58 -16.16 -19.70
N GLY A 106 4.18 -16.20 -18.50
CA GLY A 106 5.43 -16.92 -18.26
C GLY A 106 6.56 -16.38 -19.14
N ASP A 107 7.24 -17.26 -19.88
CA ASP A 107 8.27 -16.92 -20.87
C ASP A 107 7.74 -16.87 -22.30
N LYS A 108 6.42 -16.95 -22.49
CA LYS A 108 5.80 -16.99 -23.82
C LYS A 108 5.69 -15.59 -24.41
N ASP A 109 5.74 -15.53 -25.74
CA ASP A 109 5.40 -14.32 -26.48
C ASP A 109 3.89 -14.02 -26.37
N PHE A 110 3.53 -12.73 -26.45
CA PHE A 110 2.14 -12.29 -26.36
C PHE A 110 1.22 -12.99 -27.39
N SER A 111 1.74 -13.29 -28.58
CA SER A 111 1.01 -14.00 -29.65
C SER A 111 0.60 -15.43 -29.28
N GLN A 112 1.19 -15.99 -28.23
CA GLN A 112 0.89 -17.35 -27.73
C GLN A 112 -0.04 -17.32 -26.50
N CYS A 113 -0.38 -16.14 -26.00
CA CYS A 113 -1.08 -15.94 -24.73
C CYS A 113 -2.55 -15.54 -24.89
N TYR A 114 -3.09 -15.47 -26.11
CA TYR A 114 -4.47 -15.00 -26.35
C TYR A 114 -5.56 -15.68 -25.50
N HIS A 115 -5.34 -16.93 -25.09
CA HIS A 115 -6.28 -17.69 -24.25
C HIS A 115 -6.03 -17.56 -22.75
N THR A 116 -4.86 -17.06 -22.32
CA THR A 116 -4.47 -16.94 -20.91
C THR A 116 -4.57 -15.51 -20.40
N ILE A 117 -4.53 -14.50 -21.27
CA ILE A 117 -4.56 -13.10 -20.83
C ILE A 117 -5.84 -12.80 -20.02
N GLY A 118 -5.66 -12.15 -18.86
CA GLY A 118 -6.73 -11.81 -17.93
C GLY A 118 -7.17 -12.97 -17.03
N GLN A 119 -6.52 -14.13 -17.09
CA GLN A 119 -6.84 -15.21 -16.16
C GLN A 119 -6.42 -14.87 -14.72
N PHE A 120 -7.19 -15.43 -13.78
CA PHE A 120 -6.81 -15.44 -12.38
C PHE A 120 -5.73 -16.50 -12.14
N VAL A 121 -4.73 -16.16 -11.35
CA VAL A 121 -3.62 -17.04 -10.96
C VAL A 121 -3.67 -17.30 -9.46
N PRO A 122 -3.10 -18.41 -8.97
CA PRO A 122 -2.92 -18.63 -7.54
C PRO A 122 -2.20 -17.44 -6.88
N VAL A 123 -2.65 -17.03 -5.70
CA VAL A 123 -2.00 -15.94 -4.94
C VAL A 123 -0.52 -16.24 -4.71
N GLN A 124 -0.18 -17.49 -4.43
CA GLN A 124 1.20 -17.91 -4.22
C GLN A 124 2.08 -17.68 -5.47
N ASP A 125 1.56 -17.92 -6.68
CA ASP A 125 2.31 -17.69 -7.92
C ASP A 125 2.59 -16.20 -8.12
N PHE A 126 1.61 -15.34 -7.83
CA PHE A 126 1.80 -13.89 -7.87
C PHE A 126 2.86 -13.40 -6.88
N LEU A 127 2.80 -13.87 -5.62
CA LEU A 127 3.79 -13.52 -4.60
C LEU A 127 5.18 -14.06 -4.95
N ASN A 128 5.27 -15.26 -5.52
CA ASN A 128 6.53 -15.87 -5.96
C ASN A 128 7.17 -15.07 -7.09
N VAL A 129 6.39 -14.63 -8.09
CA VAL A 129 6.90 -13.78 -9.17
C VAL A 129 7.35 -12.43 -8.62
N LEU A 130 6.58 -11.83 -7.72
CA LEU A 130 6.88 -10.52 -7.14
C LEU A 130 8.18 -10.54 -6.30
N THR A 131 8.44 -11.65 -5.59
CA THR A 131 9.58 -11.80 -4.68
C THR A 131 10.77 -12.56 -5.29
N GLY A 132 10.57 -13.23 -6.43
CA GLY A 132 11.62 -13.89 -7.20
C GLY A 132 11.92 -15.34 -6.82
N HIS A 133 10.98 -16.07 -6.21
CA HIS A 133 11.15 -17.46 -5.71
C HIS A 133 12.31 -17.66 -4.71
N GLU A 134 12.92 -16.58 -4.22
CA GLU A 134 14.01 -16.63 -3.26
C GLU A 134 13.48 -16.58 -1.83
N GLU A 135 14.11 -17.37 -0.96
CA GLU A 135 13.79 -17.34 0.45
C GLU A 135 14.18 -15.98 1.04
N MET A 136 13.18 -15.21 1.47
CA MET A 136 13.39 -13.91 2.08
C MET A 136 13.80 -14.06 3.54
N SER A 137 14.78 -13.26 3.98
CA SER A 137 15.12 -13.16 5.40
C SER A 137 13.99 -12.53 6.20
N ILE A 138 13.80 -13.00 7.42
CA ILE A 138 12.76 -12.50 8.34
C ILE A 138 13.41 -11.61 9.39
N TYR A 139 12.88 -10.40 9.55
CA TYR A 139 13.31 -9.44 10.56
C TYR A 139 12.16 -8.98 11.42
N CYS A 140 12.46 -8.57 12.65
CA CYS A 140 11.50 -7.95 13.55
C CYS A 140 11.89 -6.51 13.89
N LYS A 141 11.21 -5.92 14.88
CA LYS A 141 11.44 -4.55 15.36
C LYS A 141 12.93 -4.30 15.67
N GLY A 142 13.49 -3.25 15.07
CA GLY A 142 14.92 -2.95 15.17
C GLY A 142 15.79 -3.64 14.09
N MET A 143 15.18 -4.31 13.11
CA MET A 143 15.87 -5.09 12.07
C MET A 143 16.73 -6.22 12.64
N TYR A 144 16.35 -6.75 13.81
CA TYR A 144 16.95 -7.97 14.32
C TYR A 144 16.47 -9.17 13.50
N ASN A 145 17.38 -10.12 13.27
CA ASN A 145 17.05 -11.39 12.65
C ASN A 145 15.96 -12.10 13.48
N ALA A 146 14.93 -12.57 12.79
CA ALA A 146 13.76 -13.23 13.36
C ALA A 146 13.44 -14.52 12.57
N GLU A 147 14.48 -15.24 12.16
CA GLU A 147 14.35 -16.50 11.43
C GLU A 147 13.62 -17.59 12.23
N ASP A 148 13.59 -17.46 13.56
CA ASP A 148 12.76 -18.28 14.44
C ASP A 148 11.26 -18.19 14.11
N LYS A 149 10.82 -17.13 13.40
CA LYS A 149 9.43 -16.91 12.97
C LYS A 149 9.05 -17.52 11.62
N ARG A 150 9.99 -18.25 10.99
CA ARG A 150 9.77 -18.91 9.70
C ARG A 150 8.64 -19.95 9.71
N PRO A 151 8.46 -20.78 10.76
CA PRO A 151 7.33 -21.71 10.83
C PRO A 151 5.98 -20.99 10.80
N GLU A 152 5.81 -19.94 11.60
CA GLU A 152 4.57 -19.13 11.62
C GLU A 152 4.35 -18.39 10.30
N PHE A 153 5.42 -17.94 9.64
CA PHE A 153 5.34 -17.35 8.31
C PHE A 153 4.87 -18.37 7.26
N ASN A 154 5.41 -19.58 7.28
CA ASN A 154 5.01 -20.64 6.37
C ASN A 154 3.55 -21.06 6.60
N GLU A 155 3.12 -21.16 7.86
CA GLU A 155 1.71 -21.41 8.20
C GLU A 155 0.80 -20.29 7.68
N TRP A 156 1.21 -19.03 7.83
CA TRP A 156 0.50 -17.89 7.27
C TRP A 156 0.42 -17.96 5.73
N CYS A 157 1.51 -18.33 5.04
CA CYS A 157 1.50 -18.51 3.59
C CYS A 157 0.55 -19.62 3.13
N SER A 158 0.51 -20.76 3.84
CA SER A 158 -0.38 -21.88 3.51
C SER A 158 -1.87 -21.54 3.59
N LYS A 159 -2.27 -20.49 4.32
CA LYS A 159 -3.67 -20.01 4.33
C LYS A 159 -4.14 -19.51 2.97
N TRP A 160 -3.21 -19.10 2.12
CA TRP A 160 -3.49 -18.59 0.78
C TRP A 160 -3.61 -19.70 -0.27
N ASP A 161 -3.48 -20.97 0.13
CA ASP A 161 -3.76 -22.09 -0.76
C ASP A 161 -5.24 -22.08 -1.20
N GLY A 162 -5.46 -22.19 -2.51
CA GLY A 162 -6.80 -22.10 -3.10
C GLY A 162 -7.34 -20.67 -3.30
N TRP A 163 -6.57 -19.64 -2.93
CA TRP A 163 -6.86 -18.25 -3.25
C TRP A 163 -6.29 -17.84 -4.60
N TYR A 164 -7.02 -16.96 -5.28
CA TYR A 164 -6.71 -16.49 -6.63
C TYR A 164 -6.76 -14.97 -6.73
N VAL A 165 -5.91 -14.41 -7.58
CA VAL A 165 -5.77 -12.99 -7.86
C VAL A 165 -5.64 -12.77 -9.37
N GLY A 166 -6.13 -11.63 -9.87
CA GLY A 166 -6.06 -11.32 -11.30
C GLY A 166 -6.52 -9.91 -11.61
N PHE A 167 -5.64 -9.14 -12.23
CA PHE A 167 -5.95 -7.78 -12.67
C PHE A 167 -5.13 -7.39 -13.91
N THR A 168 -5.68 -6.49 -14.72
CA THR A 168 -5.04 -5.99 -15.96
C THR A 168 -4.82 -4.48 -15.93
N HIS A 169 -5.46 -3.81 -14.98
CA HIS A 169 -5.43 -2.37 -14.81
C HIS A 169 -5.78 -1.94 -13.38
N PHE A 170 -5.61 -0.65 -13.10
CA PHE A 170 -5.98 0.00 -11.86
C PHE A 170 -7.16 0.98 -12.07
N VAL A 171 -8.03 1.08 -11.07
CA VAL A 171 -9.20 1.98 -11.04
C VAL A 171 -9.17 2.83 -9.77
N GLN A 172 -9.41 4.13 -9.93
CA GLN A 172 -9.51 5.06 -8.81
C GLN A 172 -10.80 4.81 -7.99
N LEU A 173 -10.63 4.42 -6.74
CA LEU A 173 -11.71 4.34 -5.76
C LEU A 173 -12.12 5.75 -5.32
N GLN A 174 -13.42 5.99 -5.26
CA GLN A 174 -14.00 7.27 -4.82
C GLN A 174 -14.52 7.20 -3.38
N LEU A 175 -14.87 5.99 -2.94
CA LEU A 175 -15.45 5.70 -1.63
C LEU A 175 -14.62 4.59 -0.98
N GLU A 176 -14.79 4.45 0.32
CA GLU A 176 -14.27 3.33 1.08
C GLU A 176 -14.81 2.01 0.49
N PRO A 177 -13.95 1.06 0.09
CA PRO A 177 -14.40 -0.18 -0.49
C PRO A 177 -15.08 -1.06 0.56
N ASN A 178 -16.11 -1.78 0.13
CA ASN A 178 -16.76 -2.86 0.86
C ASN A 178 -16.60 -4.19 0.10
N GLU A 179 -17.20 -5.27 0.58
CA GLU A 179 -17.18 -6.56 -0.09
C GLU A 179 -17.68 -6.50 -1.54
N ASP A 180 -18.79 -5.81 -1.80
CA ASP A 180 -19.33 -5.61 -3.15
C ASP A 180 -18.33 -4.91 -4.07
N THR A 181 -17.56 -3.97 -3.52
CA THR A 181 -16.49 -3.28 -4.25
C THR A 181 -15.39 -4.27 -4.65
N LEU A 182 -15.03 -5.21 -3.78
CA LEU A 182 -14.03 -6.24 -4.10
C LEU A 182 -14.55 -7.16 -5.21
N TRP A 183 -15.80 -7.62 -5.13
CA TRP A 183 -16.43 -8.42 -6.18
C TRP A 183 -16.53 -7.67 -7.51
N PHE A 184 -16.89 -6.40 -7.46
CA PHE A 184 -16.89 -5.53 -8.63
C PHE A 184 -15.50 -5.48 -9.26
N LEU A 185 -14.46 -5.17 -8.48
CA LEU A 185 -13.07 -5.12 -8.98
C LEU A 185 -12.62 -6.47 -9.59
N LEU A 186 -12.96 -7.60 -8.96
CA LEU A 186 -12.69 -8.94 -9.50
C LEU A 186 -13.39 -9.18 -10.84
N GLY A 187 -14.69 -8.89 -10.93
CA GLY A 187 -15.45 -9.01 -12.16
C GLY A 187 -14.90 -8.14 -13.30
N ARG A 188 -14.17 -7.08 -12.97
CA ARG A 188 -13.47 -6.21 -13.91
C ARG A 188 -12.00 -6.54 -14.10
N GLN A 189 -11.44 -7.49 -13.38
CA GLN A 189 -10.00 -7.75 -13.35
C GLN A 189 -9.22 -6.45 -13.10
N ALA A 190 -9.63 -5.72 -12.08
CA ALA A 190 -9.07 -4.44 -11.70
C ALA A 190 -8.47 -4.50 -10.30
N ALA A 191 -7.40 -3.74 -10.08
CA ALA A 191 -6.94 -3.35 -8.77
C ALA A 191 -7.43 -1.93 -8.44
N GLY A 192 -7.54 -1.60 -7.15
CA GLY A 192 -7.98 -0.31 -6.65
C GLY A 192 -6.81 0.64 -6.37
N ILE A 193 -7.01 1.92 -6.68
CA ILE A 193 -6.19 3.04 -6.20
C ILE A 193 -7.01 3.77 -5.15
N PHE A 194 -6.49 3.91 -3.94
CA PHE A 194 -7.18 4.65 -2.89
C PHE A 194 -7.27 6.15 -3.22
N PRO A 195 -8.25 6.88 -2.64
CA PRO A 195 -8.30 8.34 -2.74
C PRO A 195 -7.01 9.00 -2.25
N ARG A 196 -6.72 10.20 -2.76
CA ARG A 196 -5.57 10.99 -2.29
C ARG A 196 -5.69 11.25 -0.79
N ASN A 197 -4.53 11.26 -0.12
CA ASN A 197 -4.42 11.44 1.33
C ASN A 197 -5.10 10.33 2.15
N GLN A 198 -5.46 9.19 1.55
CA GLN A 198 -5.84 8.01 2.31
C GLN A 198 -4.71 7.66 3.28
N TYR A 199 -5.05 7.50 4.55
CA TYR A 199 -4.08 7.04 5.53
C TYR A 199 -3.91 5.53 5.37
N GLY A 200 -2.65 5.12 5.22
CA GLY A 200 -2.28 3.73 5.38
C GLY A 200 -1.84 3.06 4.08
N ALA A 201 -2.81 2.56 3.32
CA ALA A 201 -2.59 1.89 2.03
C ALA A 201 -2.86 2.85 0.86
N ASP A 202 -2.09 2.67 -0.22
CA ASP A 202 -2.20 3.46 -1.45
C ASP A 202 -2.92 2.64 -2.55
N LEU A 203 -2.70 1.32 -2.57
CA LEU A 203 -3.33 0.40 -3.52
C LEU A 203 -4.02 -0.78 -2.82
N LEU A 204 -5.02 -1.32 -3.49
CA LEU A 204 -5.78 -2.49 -3.08
C LEU A 204 -5.83 -3.51 -4.23
N ILE A 205 -5.57 -4.79 -3.95
CA ILE A 205 -5.74 -5.86 -4.92
C ILE A 205 -6.74 -6.87 -4.35
N PRO A 206 -7.92 -7.07 -4.98
CA PRO A 206 -8.86 -8.07 -4.47
C PRO A 206 -8.39 -9.48 -4.81
N MET A 207 -8.76 -10.43 -3.96
CA MET A 207 -8.50 -11.86 -4.15
C MET A 207 -9.70 -12.67 -3.69
N PHE A 208 -9.91 -13.85 -4.26
CA PHE A 208 -11.04 -14.69 -3.92
C PHE A 208 -10.62 -16.15 -3.74
N LYS A 209 -11.36 -16.87 -2.90
CA LYS A 209 -11.20 -18.30 -2.71
C LYS A 209 -12.06 -19.05 -3.71
N LYS A 210 -11.44 -19.90 -4.53
CA LYS A 210 -12.19 -20.72 -5.48
C LYS A 210 -12.91 -21.82 -4.71
N ARG A 211 -14.18 -22.06 -5.03
CA ARG A 211 -14.96 -23.18 -4.47
C ARG A 211 -14.27 -24.51 -4.74
N SER A 212 -14.20 -25.36 -3.72
CA SER A 212 -13.77 -26.74 -3.85
C SER A 212 -14.81 -27.49 -4.68
N ASN A 213 -14.45 -28.01 -5.85
CA ASN A 213 -15.37 -28.76 -6.72
C ASN A 213 -15.69 -30.18 -6.19
N SER A 214 -15.38 -30.50 -4.94
CA SER A 214 -15.71 -31.78 -4.31
C SER A 214 -17.20 -31.87 -4.01
N ARG A 215 -18.01 -32.09 -5.04
CA ARG A 215 -19.31 -32.75 -4.84
C ARG A 215 -19.01 -34.19 -4.42
N PRO A 216 -19.49 -34.66 -3.26
CA PRO A 216 -19.43 -36.08 -2.96
C PRO A 216 -20.27 -36.81 -4.02
N VAL A 217 -19.61 -37.69 -4.78
CA VAL A 217 -20.29 -38.62 -5.66
C VAL A 217 -21.00 -39.63 -4.76
N GLY A 218 -22.33 -39.50 -4.64
CA GLY A 218 -23.18 -40.54 -4.06
C GLY A 218 -23.63 -40.37 -2.60
N GLY A 219 -23.99 -39.15 -2.17
CA GLY A 219 -24.68 -38.94 -0.88
C GLY A 219 -25.82 -37.94 -1.02
N GLU A 220 -27.00 -38.29 -0.49
CA GLU A 220 -28.15 -37.38 -0.41
C GLU A 220 -27.73 -36.04 0.20
N THR A 221 -27.99 -34.96 -0.54
CA THR A 221 -27.64 -33.61 -0.12
C THR A 221 -28.71 -33.08 0.83
N THR A 222 -28.40 -33.04 2.13
CA THR A 222 -29.00 -32.05 3.01
C THR A 222 -28.65 -30.67 2.46
N ARG A 223 -29.64 -29.99 1.89
CA ARG A 223 -29.63 -28.56 1.56
C ARG A 223 -29.14 -27.80 2.81
N GLY A 224 -27.90 -27.31 2.82
CA GLY A 224 -27.39 -26.63 4.02
C GLY A 224 -26.08 -25.90 3.87
N GLU A 225 -25.02 -26.53 3.36
CA GLU A 225 -23.68 -25.92 3.38
C GLU A 225 -23.15 -25.82 1.94
N GLN A 226 -23.60 -24.80 1.22
CA GLN A 226 -22.84 -24.33 0.05
C GLN A 226 -21.62 -23.59 0.60
N GLU A 227 -20.40 -24.08 0.39
CA GLU A 227 -19.19 -23.28 0.64
C GLU A 227 -19.35 -21.94 -0.09
N GLU A 228 -19.51 -20.85 0.66
CA GLU A 228 -19.65 -19.52 0.10
C GLU A 228 -18.34 -19.10 -0.58
N GLN A 229 -18.45 -18.34 -1.67
CA GLN A 229 -17.26 -17.75 -2.26
C GLN A 229 -16.77 -16.65 -1.32
N GLU A 230 -15.53 -16.75 -0.87
CA GLU A 230 -14.92 -15.75 0.00
C GLU A 230 -14.11 -14.77 -0.84
N VAL A 231 -14.14 -13.49 -0.44
CA VAL A 231 -13.33 -12.42 -1.03
C VAL A 231 -12.53 -11.70 0.07
N LEU A 232 -11.28 -11.42 -0.22
CA LEU A 232 -10.35 -10.68 0.64
C LEU A 232 -9.51 -9.72 -0.21
N MET A 233 -8.51 -9.10 0.40
CA MET A 233 -7.64 -8.14 -0.28
C MET A 233 -6.17 -8.24 0.12
N MET A 234 -5.33 -7.77 -0.79
CA MET A 234 -3.97 -7.33 -0.49
C MET A 234 -3.97 -5.80 -0.34
N LEU A 235 -3.29 -5.31 0.69
CA LEU A 235 -3.08 -3.88 0.92
C LEU A 235 -1.62 -3.53 0.65
N ILE A 236 -1.42 -2.49 -0.16
CA ILE A 236 -0.09 -2.08 -0.59
C ILE A 236 0.15 -0.63 -0.20
N GLN A 237 1.27 -0.38 0.47
CA GLN A 237 1.78 0.95 0.74
C GLN A 237 3.03 1.18 -0.11
N VAL A 238 3.07 2.31 -0.80
CA VAL A 238 4.15 2.74 -1.66
C VAL A 238 4.84 3.95 -1.04
N LYS A 239 6.04 3.74 -0.50
CA LYS A 239 6.89 4.84 -0.05
C LYS A 239 7.65 5.42 -1.23
N ASN A 240 7.39 6.70 -1.49
CA ASN A 240 7.88 7.45 -2.65
C ASN A 240 8.57 8.79 -2.29
N ARG A 241 8.56 9.20 -1.01
CA ARG A 241 9.20 10.44 -0.52
C ARG A 241 10.53 10.17 0.20
N SER A 242 11.50 11.05 -0.03
CA SER A 242 12.73 11.13 0.78
C SER A 242 12.36 11.68 2.18
N PRO A 243 13.04 11.28 3.27
CA PRO A 243 14.32 10.62 3.35
C PRO A 243 14.23 9.12 3.09
N VAL A 244 15.36 8.62 2.59
CA VAL A 244 15.68 7.20 2.56
C VAL A 244 15.60 6.67 3.99
N ASP A 245 14.74 5.66 4.23
CA ASP A 245 14.55 5.04 5.55
C ASP A 245 15.89 4.75 6.26
N GLY A 246 16.12 5.42 7.39
CA GLY A 246 17.07 4.97 8.42
C GLY A 246 16.52 3.81 9.27
N GLY A 247 15.24 3.48 9.11
CA GLY A 247 14.59 2.35 9.76
C GLY A 247 13.15 2.20 9.27
N PHE A 248 12.72 0.97 8.99
CA PHE A 248 11.32 0.65 8.71
C PHE A 248 10.46 1.18 9.88
N SER A 249 9.66 2.22 9.63
CA SER A 249 8.83 2.81 10.69
C SER A 249 7.78 1.79 11.13
N ARG A 250 7.62 1.62 12.46
CA ARG A 250 6.50 0.93 13.12
C ARG A 250 5.14 1.30 12.50
N ALA A 251 5.05 2.50 11.94
CA ALA A 251 3.87 2.98 11.24
C ALA A 251 3.52 2.19 9.98
N ALA A 252 4.46 1.62 9.21
CA ALA A 252 4.16 0.95 7.95
C ALA A 252 3.33 -0.34 8.14
N THR A 253 3.63 -1.11 9.19
CA THR A 253 2.85 -2.33 9.52
C THR A 253 1.47 -2.02 10.09
N GLU A 254 1.38 -1.03 10.98
CA GLU A 254 0.11 -0.54 11.52
C GLU A 254 -0.77 0.06 10.40
N LYS A 255 -0.15 0.82 9.49
CA LYS A 255 -0.79 1.49 8.34
C LYS A 255 -1.42 0.53 7.33
N LEU A 256 -0.96 -0.71 7.28
CA LEU A 256 -1.51 -1.75 6.41
C LEU A 256 -2.49 -2.68 7.12
N CYS A 257 -2.94 -2.33 8.33
CA CYS A 257 -3.97 -3.09 9.02
C CYS A 257 -5.37 -2.64 8.56
N PRO A 258 -6.33 -3.57 8.33
CA PRO A 258 -7.66 -3.21 7.84
C PRO A 258 -8.38 -2.17 8.71
N TRP A 259 -8.34 -2.28 10.04
CA TRP A 259 -8.94 -1.26 10.92
C TRP A 259 -8.26 0.11 10.84
N PHE A 260 -7.02 0.20 10.36
CA PHE A 260 -6.33 1.47 10.21
C PHE A 260 -6.71 2.11 8.87
N VAL A 261 -6.75 1.31 7.80
CA VAL A 261 -7.08 1.77 6.45
C VAL A 261 -8.56 2.14 6.33
N PHE A 262 -9.43 1.31 6.91
CA PHE A 262 -10.89 1.44 6.81
C PHE A 262 -11.53 1.91 8.13
N GLY A 263 -10.75 2.11 9.19
CA GLY A 263 -11.28 2.63 10.43
C GLY A 263 -11.70 4.08 10.28
N LYS A 264 -12.88 4.42 10.81
CA LYS A 264 -13.32 5.82 10.92
C LYS A 264 -12.24 6.63 11.64
N ASN A 265 -11.54 7.48 10.91
CA ASN A 265 -10.82 8.58 11.51
C ASN A 265 -11.85 9.40 12.30
N SER A 266 -11.50 9.81 13.52
CA SER A 266 -12.33 10.56 14.45
C SER A 266 -12.83 11.92 13.95
N ASP A 267 -12.56 12.25 12.69
CA ASP A 267 -12.80 13.56 12.10
C ASP A 267 -13.91 13.46 11.04
N GLY A 268 -15.09 13.01 11.51
CA GLY A 268 -16.41 13.60 11.26
C GLY A 268 -16.97 13.87 9.85
N ASN A 269 -16.23 13.74 8.75
CA ASN A 269 -16.73 14.06 7.41
C ASN A 269 -16.74 12.81 6.52
N SER A 270 -17.73 11.96 6.73
CA SER A 270 -18.19 11.05 5.68
C SER A 270 -19.43 11.65 5.02
N SER A 271 -19.36 11.91 3.72
CA SER A 271 -20.51 11.97 2.82
C SER A 271 -21.06 10.56 2.54
N ALA A 272 -21.22 9.74 3.60
CA ALA A 272 -21.99 8.51 3.51
C ALA A 272 -23.46 8.95 3.44
N GLY A 273 -24.07 8.79 2.27
CA GLY A 273 -25.50 8.94 2.13
C GLY A 273 -26.19 8.09 3.21
N LYS A 274 -27.15 8.69 3.91
CA LYS A 274 -28.04 7.96 4.82
C LYS A 274 -28.63 6.78 4.07
N SER A 275 -28.28 5.55 4.46
CA SER A 275 -28.98 4.35 4.04
C SER A 275 -30.36 4.38 4.69
N THR A 276 -31.39 4.33 3.86
CA THR A 276 -32.75 3.97 4.28
C THR A 276 -32.78 2.48 4.56
N ASP A 277 -33.30 2.12 5.73
CA ASP A 277 -33.48 0.76 6.22
C ASP A 277 -34.33 -0.08 5.26
N GLU A 278 -33.73 -0.95 4.44
CA GLU A 278 -34.42 -2.07 3.79
C GLU A 278 -33.57 -3.35 3.81
N ILE A 279 -33.95 -4.25 4.71
CA ILE A 279 -33.91 -5.73 4.65
C ILE A 279 -32.87 -6.36 3.72
N GLY A 280 -31.69 -6.62 4.28
CA GLY A 280 -30.64 -7.51 3.76
C GLY A 280 -29.43 -7.34 4.67
N GLY A 281 -28.86 -8.42 5.20
CA GLY A 281 -27.80 -8.33 6.23
C GLY A 281 -26.68 -7.38 5.79
N ASP A 282 -26.36 -6.40 6.63
CA ASP A 282 -25.34 -5.40 6.32
C ASP A 282 -24.02 -6.08 5.94
N PRO A 283 -23.39 -5.73 4.81
CA PRO A 283 -22.11 -6.30 4.42
C PRO A 283 -21.08 -6.01 5.51
N LYS A 284 -20.33 -7.05 5.92
CA LYS A 284 -19.33 -6.93 6.97
C LYS A 284 -18.29 -5.87 6.57
N PRO A 285 -18.05 -4.83 7.40
CA PRO A 285 -17.14 -3.76 7.01
C PRO A 285 -15.70 -4.31 6.90
N LEU A 286 -14.95 -3.90 5.87
CA LEU A 286 -13.56 -4.33 5.67
C LEU A 286 -12.64 -3.94 6.84
N SER A 287 -13.01 -2.91 7.60
CA SER A 287 -12.32 -2.53 8.84
C SER A 287 -12.30 -3.62 9.91
N SER A 288 -13.21 -4.59 9.82
CA SER A 288 -13.34 -5.72 10.75
C SER A 288 -12.63 -6.99 10.28
N THR A 289 -11.98 -6.96 9.11
CA THR A 289 -11.14 -8.06 8.63
C THR A 289 -9.92 -8.23 9.54
N ASP A 290 -9.60 -9.47 9.90
CA ASP A 290 -8.40 -9.76 10.69
C ASP A 290 -7.14 -9.43 9.86
N VAL A 291 -6.09 -8.91 10.49
CA VAL A 291 -4.82 -8.65 9.78
C VAL A 291 -4.20 -9.93 9.24
N ARG A 292 -4.41 -11.04 9.94
CA ARG A 292 -3.90 -12.35 9.50
C ARG A 292 -4.57 -12.77 8.20
N ASP A 293 -5.78 -12.26 7.95
CA ASP A 293 -6.56 -12.45 6.73
C ASP A 293 -6.32 -11.30 5.73
N THR A 294 -5.17 -10.63 5.81
CA THR A 294 -4.76 -9.59 4.87
C THR A 294 -3.31 -9.78 4.44
N ILE A 295 -3.06 -9.78 3.13
CA ILE A 295 -1.70 -9.73 2.59
C ILE A 295 -1.23 -8.29 2.57
N ARG A 296 -0.10 -8.02 3.21
CA ARG A 296 0.44 -6.66 3.37
C ARG A 296 1.76 -6.55 2.63
N ILE A 297 1.83 -5.59 1.71
CA ILE A 297 3.02 -5.35 0.90
C ILE A 297 3.47 -3.91 1.09
N TYR A 298 4.73 -3.74 1.46
CA TYR A 298 5.38 -2.44 1.55
C TYR A 298 6.40 -2.31 0.43
N MET A 299 6.19 -1.34 -0.46
CA MET A 299 7.06 -1.06 -1.59
C MET A 299 7.81 0.27 -1.36
N ASN A 300 9.13 0.24 -1.36
CA ASN A 300 9.96 1.45 -1.36
C ASN A 300 10.79 1.51 -2.64
N VAL A 301 10.33 2.34 -3.58
CA VAL A 301 10.95 2.51 -4.90
C VAL A 301 12.15 3.47 -4.89
N ARG A 302 12.45 4.13 -3.76
CA ARG A 302 13.58 5.07 -3.55
C ARG A 302 14.57 4.64 -2.46
N GLY A 303 14.60 3.36 -2.09
CA GLY A 303 15.49 2.86 -1.02
C GLY A 303 17.00 3.06 -1.31
N ARG A 304 17.85 2.98 -0.27
CA ARG A 304 19.33 2.80 -0.42
C ARG A 304 19.72 1.34 -0.26
N LYS A 305 20.94 1.02 -0.73
CA LYS A 305 21.58 -0.30 -0.76
C LYS A 305 21.71 -0.96 0.62
N SER A 306 20.66 -1.62 1.07
CA SER A 306 20.68 -2.79 1.97
C SER A 306 19.45 -3.64 1.66
N ASP A 307 19.54 -4.96 1.90
CA ASP A 307 18.59 -6.04 1.56
C ASP A 307 17.32 -5.60 0.84
N GLY A 308 17.34 -5.75 -0.50
CA GLY A 308 16.30 -5.28 -1.40
C GLY A 308 14.94 -5.94 -1.18
N LYS A 309 14.86 -7.07 -0.48
CA LYS A 309 13.59 -7.70 -0.13
C LYS A 309 13.73 -8.51 1.15
N PHE A 310 12.71 -8.47 2.00
CA PHE A 310 12.67 -9.20 3.27
C PHE A 310 11.23 -9.31 3.80
N ILE A 311 11.03 -10.18 4.80
CA ILE A 311 9.79 -10.26 5.56
C ILE A 311 9.96 -9.50 6.87
N TYR A 312 8.97 -8.68 7.21
CA TYR A 312 8.91 -8.00 8.50
C TYR A 312 7.83 -8.63 9.39
N ALA A 313 8.24 -9.16 10.53
CA ALA A 313 7.39 -9.77 11.54
C ALA A 313 7.14 -8.79 12.71
N THR A 314 5.88 -8.69 13.13
CA THR A 314 5.43 -7.88 14.27
C THR A 314 4.41 -8.63 15.10
N THR A 315 4.16 -8.20 16.34
CA THR A 315 3.01 -8.68 17.12
C THR A 315 1.85 -7.69 17.03
N MET A 316 0.62 -8.17 17.26
CA MET A 316 -0.57 -7.29 17.33
C MET A 316 -0.45 -6.22 18.43
N LYS A 317 0.26 -6.55 19.53
CA LYS A 317 0.55 -5.61 20.62
C LYS A 317 1.48 -4.47 20.21
N ASP A 318 2.43 -4.74 19.31
CA ASP A 318 3.27 -3.71 18.71
C ASP A 318 2.48 -2.79 17.76
N ASN A 319 1.31 -3.21 17.27
CA ASN A 319 0.44 -2.43 16.37
C ASN A 319 -0.64 -1.60 17.12
N LEU A 320 -0.66 -1.61 18.47
CA LEU A 320 -1.56 -0.79 19.28
C LEU A 320 -0.86 0.49 19.79
N LYS A 321 -1.58 1.63 19.77
CA LYS A 321 -1.12 2.93 20.30
C LYS A 321 -0.56 2.78 21.74
N PRO A 322 0.52 3.50 22.12
CA PRO A 322 0.79 3.70 23.54
C PRO A 322 -0.42 4.40 24.17
N LYS A 323 -1.01 3.81 25.22
CA LYS A 323 -2.05 4.46 26.03
C LYS A 323 -1.50 5.83 26.47
N LYS A 324 -2.21 6.92 26.13
CA LYS A 324 -1.94 8.24 26.69
C LYS A 324 -1.86 8.09 28.21
N LYS A 325 -0.68 8.29 28.80
CA LYS A 325 -0.59 8.56 30.24
C LYS A 325 -1.30 9.89 30.44
N GLY A 326 -2.45 9.82 31.10
CA GLY A 326 -3.21 10.99 31.50
C GLY A 326 -2.35 11.91 32.36
N ASN A 327 -2.65 13.20 32.26
CA ASN A 327 -2.11 14.27 33.07
C ASN A 327 -2.12 13.89 34.56
N ALA A 328 -0.97 14.03 35.21
CA ALA A 328 -0.91 14.29 36.64
C ALA A 328 0.05 15.45 36.84
N SER A 329 -0.53 16.55 37.30
CA SER A 329 0.08 17.76 37.79
C SER A 329 1.14 17.51 38.88
N GLU A 330 2.08 18.44 38.94
CA GLU A 330 3.06 18.72 39.99
C GLU A 330 2.64 18.27 41.40
N VAL A 331 3.51 17.50 42.06
CA VAL A 331 3.84 17.69 43.49
C VAL A 331 5.33 17.35 43.67
N LYS A 332 6.06 18.30 44.27
CA LYS A 332 7.45 18.19 44.73
C LYS A 332 7.57 17.15 45.86
N GLU A 333 8.69 16.42 45.91
CA GLU A 333 9.67 16.45 47.01
C GLU A 333 10.56 15.19 47.04
N GLU A 334 11.85 15.48 47.15
CA GLU A 334 12.90 14.79 47.92
C GLU A 334 13.04 13.26 47.90
N SER A 335 14.21 12.89 47.39
CA SER A 335 14.99 11.71 47.72
C SER A 335 14.97 11.34 49.21
N GLN A 336 14.72 10.07 49.54
CA GLN A 336 15.51 9.29 50.50
C GLN A 336 15.09 7.79 50.53
N THR A 337 16.05 6.96 50.13
CA THR A 337 16.55 5.72 50.77
C THR A 337 15.64 4.75 51.56
N ILE A 338 15.95 3.45 51.31
CA ILE A 338 15.90 2.27 52.20
C ILE A 338 14.66 1.37 52.12
N GLY A 339 14.92 0.10 51.78
CA GLY A 339 14.52 -0.99 52.67
C GLY A 339 13.35 -1.88 52.27
N SER A 340 13.71 -3.01 51.66
CA SER A 340 13.34 -4.37 52.11
C SER A 340 11.87 -4.76 52.40
N GLN A 341 11.52 -5.87 51.74
CA GLN A 341 10.79 -7.04 52.26
C GLN A 341 9.24 -7.09 52.23
N ALA A 342 8.81 -8.02 51.35
CA ALA A 342 8.07 -9.25 51.68
C ALA A 342 6.53 -9.24 51.86
N LYS A 343 5.92 -10.08 50.99
CA LYS A 343 4.84 -11.04 51.23
C LYS A 343 3.53 -10.54 51.88
N LYS A 344 2.42 -10.72 51.16
CA LYS A 344 1.41 -11.72 51.52
C LYS A 344 0.38 -11.99 50.41
N ARG A 345 0.15 -13.28 50.19
CA ARG A 345 -0.99 -13.89 49.48
C ARG A 345 -2.29 -13.62 50.25
N ALA A 346 -3.38 -13.40 49.52
CA ALA A 346 -4.71 -13.93 49.84
C ALA A 346 -5.43 -14.26 48.51
N LYS A 347 -6.20 -15.34 48.54
CA LYS A 347 -6.74 -16.11 47.41
C LYS A 347 -8.26 -16.20 47.62
N ILE A 348 -8.99 -16.48 46.52
CA ILE A 348 -10.39 -16.97 46.44
C ILE A 348 -11.41 -15.81 46.62
N GLU A 349 -12.36 -15.53 45.72
CA GLU A 349 -13.41 -16.40 45.18
C GLU A 349 -13.80 -16.11 43.72
N SER A 350 -14.04 -17.21 43.02
CA SER A 350 -14.68 -17.32 41.71
C SER A 350 -16.19 -17.09 41.80
N ASN A 351 -16.76 -16.38 40.84
CA ASN A 351 -18.11 -16.68 40.35
C ASN A 351 -18.11 -16.73 38.81
N PRO A 352 -18.72 -17.79 38.21
CA PRO A 352 -18.71 -18.02 36.77
C PRO A 352 -19.92 -17.37 36.10
N GLY A 353 -19.75 -16.87 34.88
CA GLY A 353 -20.89 -16.55 34.01
C GLY A 353 -20.76 -15.23 33.26
N VAL A 354 -19.84 -15.16 32.30
CA VAL A 354 -20.09 -14.54 30.98
C VAL A 354 -19.24 -15.33 29.99
N SER A 355 -19.89 -15.95 29.02
CA SER A 355 -19.28 -16.78 27.99
C SER A 355 -18.27 -15.98 27.17
N SER A 356 -17.09 -16.56 27.06
CA SER A 356 -15.95 -16.22 26.21
C SER A 356 -16.34 -15.74 24.81
N VAL A 357 -16.13 -14.45 24.55
CA VAL A 357 -15.67 -14.01 23.22
C VAL A 357 -14.22 -14.47 23.10
N SER A 358 -13.92 -15.17 22.00
CA SER A 358 -12.63 -15.77 21.68
C SER A 358 -11.44 -14.93 22.15
N SER A 359 -10.67 -15.46 23.08
CA SER A 359 -9.40 -14.90 23.56
C SER A 359 -8.39 -14.92 22.42
N VAL A 360 -8.34 -13.83 21.63
CA VAL A 360 -7.28 -13.57 20.67
C VAL A 360 -5.97 -13.46 21.46
N SER A 361 -5.02 -14.33 21.20
CA SER A 361 -3.68 -14.23 21.79
C SER A 361 -3.02 -12.96 21.24
N GLU A 362 -2.73 -11.99 22.11
CA GLU A 362 -2.06 -10.72 21.74
C GLU A 362 -0.61 -10.92 21.22
N GLU A 363 -0.12 -12.17 21.16
CA GLU A 363 1.28 -12.55 20.97
C GLU A 363 1.61 -13.17 19.61
N GLU A 364 0.63 -13.53 18.79
CA GLU A 364 0.91 -14.16 17.50
C GLU A 364 1.49 -13.17 16.48
N PRO A 365 2.46 -13.61 15.66
CA PRO A 365 3.14 -12.77 14.69
C PRO A 365 2.24 -12.45 13.49
N VAL A 366 2.44 -11.27 12.92
CA VAL A 366 1.82 -10.81 11.68
C VAL A 366 2.92 -10.31 10.73
N PHE A 367 2.82 -10.68 9.47
CA PHE A 367 3.89 -10.52 8.48
C PHE A 367 3.59 -9.43 7.44
N THR A 368 4.62 -8.71 7.00
CA THR A 368 4.57 -7.75 5.88
C THR A 368 5.70 -8.09 4.92
N ILE A 369 5.38 -8.18 3.63
CA ILE A 369 6.36 -8.40 2.56
C ILE A 369 6.95 -7.03 2.20
N CYS A 370 8.26 -6.86 2.38
CA CYS A 370 8.95 -5.61 2.14
C CYS A 370 9.80 -5.71 0.87
N LEU A 371 9.51 -4.85 -0.11
CA LEU A 371 10.20 -4.76 -1.39
C LEU A 371 10.85 -3.39 -1.50
N ARG A 372 12.18 -3.36 -1.42
CA ARG A 372 13.01 -2.15 -1.45
C ARG A 372 13.87 -2.15 -2.69
N LEU A 373 14.10 -0.97 -3.25
CA LEU A 373 14.95 -0.76 -4.42
C LEU A 373 14.32 -1.25 -5.71
N LEU A 374 14.52 -0.45 -6.75
CA LEU A 374 14.02 -0.76 -8.07
C LEU A 374 15.16 -1.34 -8.92
N ASN A 375 15.39 -2.65 -8.79
CA ASN A 375 16.41 -3.36 -9.57
C ASN A 375 15.99 -4.82 -9.78
N ARG A 376 16.80 -5.56 -10.55
CA ARG A 376 16.54 -6.97 -10.88
C ARG A 376 16.79 -7.94 -9.73
N VAL A 377 17.53 -7.55 -8.69
CA VAL A 377 17.72 -8.38 -7.48
C VAL A 377 16.41 -8.42 -6.70
N THR A 378 15.77 -7.25 -6.53
CA THR A 378 14.46 -7.14 -5.88
C THR A 378 13.34 -7.66 -6.77
N TYR A 379 13.36 -7.36 -8.06
CA TYR A 379 12.32 -7.73 -9.03
C TYR A 379 12.90 -8.53 -10.21
N PRO A 380 13.16 -9.84 -10.06
CA PRO A 380 13.85 -10.65 -11.08
C PRO A 380 13.13 -10.77 -12.42
N PHE A 381 11.81 -10.55 -12.43
CA PHE A 381 10.99 -10.56 -13.64
C PHE A 381 11.22 -9.35 -14.56
N LEU A 382 11.92 -8.32 -14.10
CA LEU A 382 12.24 -7.15 -14.92
C LEU A 382 13.43 -7.41 -15.83
N SER A 383 13.37 -6.87 -17.05
CA SER A 383 14.56 -6.68 -17.87
C SER A 383 15.38 -5.49 -17.36
N GLU A 384 16.68 -5.48 -17.68
CA GLU A 384 17.59 -4.40 -17.28
C GLU A 384 17.10 -3.04 -17.79
N ASP A 385 16.68 -2.97 -19.05
CA ASP A 385 16.20 -1.74 -19.67
C ASP A 385 14.95 -1.19 -18.98
N VAL A 386 14.01 -2.06 -18.59
CA VAL A 386 12.78 -1.66 -17.90
C VAL A 386 13.11 -1.19 -16.48
N ALA A 387 13.92 -1.94 -15.73
CA ALA A 387 14.32 -1.56 -14.38
C ALA A 387 15.06 -0.21 -14.37
N SER A 388 16.00 -0.02 -15.29
CA SER A 388 16.74 1.23 -15.47
C SER A 388 15.82 2.40 -15.79
N MET A 389 14.89 2.23 -16.74
CA MET A 389 13.95 3.30 -17.11
C MET A 389 13.02 3.69 -15.97
N LEU A 390 12.49 2.71 -15.23
CA LEU A 390 11.66 2.97 -14.07
C LEU A 390 12.46 3.67 -12.94
N SER A 391 13.74 3.32 -12.74
CA SER A 391 14.59 3.95 -11.71
C SER A 391 14.84 5.39 -12.08
N ASN A 392 15.15 5.62 -13.35
CA ASN A 392 15.35 6.94 -13.90
C ASN A 392 14.10 7.83 -13.77
N MET A 393 12.89 7.28 -13.96
CA MET A 393 11.63 8.03 -13.73
C MET A 393 11.49 8.49 -12.28
N VAL A 394 11.80 7.61 -11.33
CA VAL A 394 11.73 7.90 -9.90
C VAL A 394 12.84 8.87 -9.46
N GLU A 395 14.04 8.75 -10.00
CA GLU A 395 15.19 9.63 -9.71
C GLU A 395 15.04 11.03 -10.32
N SER A 396 14.40 11.13 -11.49
CA SER A 396 14.21 12.42 -12.19
C SER A 396 13.20 13.34 -11.49
N GLN A 397 12.54 12.86 -10.43
CA GLN A 397 11.54 13.65 -9.71
C GLN A 397 12.19 14.56 -8.67
N TYR A 398 11.99 15.86 -8.86
CA TYR A 398 12.31 16.88 -7.87
C TYR A 398 11.39 16.72 -6.64
N ASP A 399 11.96 16.33 -5.50
CA ASP A 399 11.26 16.16 -4.23
C ASP A 399 11.85 17.12 -3.17
N PRO A 400 11.46 18.40 -3.21
CA PRO A 400 12.01 19.41 -2.31
C PRO A 400 11.71 19.12 -0.84
N LEU A 401 10.54 18.55 -0.53
CA LEU A 401 10.19 18.12 0.83
C LEU A 401 11.08 16.97 1.30
N GLY A 402 11.32 16.01 0.42
CA GLY A 402 12.19 14.90 0.76
C GLY A 402 13.66 15.26 0.87
N LEU A 403 14.13 16.32 0.19
CA LEU A 403 15.44 16.93 0.45
C LEU A 403 15.51 17.53 1.86
N VAL A 404 14.46 18.25 2.28
CA VAL A 404 14.38 18.81 3.63
C VAL A 404 14.35 17.70 4.67
N GLU A 405 13.50 16.68 4.52
CA GLU A 405 13.46 15.55 5.45
C GLU A 405 14.80 14.79 5.50
N GLY A 406 15.50 14.64 4.35
CA GLY A 406 16.85 14.08 4.26
C GLY A 406 17.91 14.86 5.03
N ASP A 407 17.88 16.18 4.92
CA ASP A 407 18.77 17.07 5.68
C ASP A 407 18.50 16.98 7.19
N LEU A 408 17.23 16.92 7.58
CA LEU A 408 16.83 16.77 8.99
C LEU A 408 17.26 15.41 9.57
N ASP A 409 17.16 14.32 8.80
CA ASP A 409 17.66 13.01 9.23
C ASP A 409 19.18 13.02 9.42
N TYR A 410 19.90 13.64 8.49
CA TYR A 410 21.35 13.82 8.62
C TYR A 410 21.71 14.64 9.86
N ARG A 411 20.98 15.74 10.11
CA ARG A 411 21.13 16.57 11.30
C ARG A 411 20.91 15.77 12.58
N ASP A 412 19.85 14.96 12.63
CA ASP A 412 19.53 14.13 13.79
C ASP A 412 20.63 13.09 14.06
N GLU A 413 21.22 12.50 13.01
CA GLU A 413 22.38 11.59 13.14
C GLU A 413 23.66 12.32 13.53
N ASP A 414 23.91 13.53 13.01
CA ASP A 414 25.10 14.31 13.36
C ASP A 414 25.07 14.79 14.82
N GLU A 415 23.90 15.20 15.30
CA GLU A 415 23.69 15.56 16.71
C GLU A 415 23.85 14.35 17.64
N LYS A 416 23.45 13.15 17.22
CA LYS A 416 23.71 11.91 17.98
C LYS A 416 25.19 11.61 18.07
N ARG A 417 25.93 11.73 16.96
CA ARG A 417 27.39 11.49 16.94
C ARG A 417 28.16 12.46 17.82
N ASN A 418 27.69 13.71 17.91
CA ASN A 418 28.38 14.78 18.64
C ASN A 418 27.75 15.07 20.03
N LYS A 419 26.95 14.15 20.57
CA LYS A 419 26.15 14.37 21.78
C LYS A 419 26.97 14.76 23.03
N ASP A 420 28.21 14.28 23.12
CA ASP A 420 29.11 14.48 24.26
C ASP A 420 30.07 15.67 24.09
N VAL A 421 30.02 16.36 22.94
CA VAL A 421 30.86 17.53 22.66
C VAL A 421 30.18 18.77 23.23
N SER A 422 30.74 19.33 24.31
CA SER A 422 30.14 20.45 25.06
C SER A 422 29.96 21.74 24.26
N SER A 423 30.71 21.91 23.16
CA SER A 423 30.64 23.06 22.26
C SER A 423 29.74 22.85 21.03
N TYR A 424 29.15 21.66 20.87
CA TYR A 424 28.36 21.35 19.69
C TYR A 424 26.95 21.96 19.78
N ALA A 425 26.66 22.89 18.87
CA ALA A 425 25.37 23.58 18.81
C ALA A 425 24.30 22.66 18.25
N LYS A 426 23.33 22.27 19.09
CA LYS A 426 22.18 21.47 18.67
C LYS A 426 21.15 22.35 17.95
N LEU A 427 21.14 22.29 16.63
CA LEU A 427 20.21 23.02 15.77
C LEU A 427 18.76 22.55 15.97
N SER A 428 18.55 21.34 16.49
CA SER A 428 17.23 20.85 16.89
C SER A 428 16.58 21.66 18.03
N LEU A 429 17.38 22.34 18.87
CA LEU A 429 16.87 23.18 19.97
C LEU A 429 16.36 24.54 19.48
N THR A 430 16.92 25.08 18.39
CA THR A 430 16.52 26.36 17.81
C THR A 430 15.37 26.22 16.81
N ALA A 431 15.35 25.14 16.02
CA ALA A 431 14.27 24.85 15.10
C ALA A 431 13.93 23.36 15.10
N THR A 432 12.77 23.04 15.69
CA THR A 432 12.27 21.66 15.76
C THR A 432 11.99 21.11 14.37
N ARG A 433 12.16 19.79 14.22
CA ARG A 433 11.89 19.06 12.97
C ARG A 433 10.49 19.39 12.41
N ASP A 434 9.48 19.30 13.27
CA ASP A 434 8.08 19.55 12.89
C ASP A 434 7.88 20.97 12.35
N LYS A 435 8.51 21.97 12.99
CA LYS A 435 8.41 23.36 12.56
C LYS A 435 9.08 23.59 11.21
N LEU A 436 10.24 22.98 10.96
CA LEU A 436 10.93 23.08 9.67
C LEU A 436 10.16 22.39 8.55
N LEU A 437 9.60 21.21 8.82
CA LEU A 437 8.77 20.50 7.84
C LEU A 437 7.48 21.25 7.55
N GLN A 438 6.84 21.83 8.56
CA GLN A 438 5.65 22.64 8.36
C GLN A 438 5.96 23.88 7.52
N ASN A 439 7.08 24.55 7.78
CA ASN A 439 7.53 25.70 6.99
C ASN A 439 7.86 25.33 5.55
N ALA A 440 8.55 24.20 5.32
CA ALA A 440 8.84 23.71 3.98
C ALA A 440 7.55 23.35 3.21
N ARG A 441 6.58 22.71 3.88
CA ARG A 441 5.26 22.44 3.30
C ARG A 441 4.52 23.72 2.93
N LYS A 442 4.54 24.73 3.81
CA LYS A 442 3.97 26.04 3.53
C LYS A 442 4.64 26.71 2.33
N ALA A 443 5.97 26.73 2.28
CA ALA A 443 6.72 27.34 1.19
C ALA A 443 6.52 26.65 -0.18
N LEU A 444 6.13 25.37 -0.18
CA LEU A 444 5.75 24.65 -1.40
C LEU A 444 4.28 24.82 -1.78
N ALA A 445 3.42 25.12 -0.81
CA ALA A 445 1.99 25.35 -1.03
C ALA A 445 1.72 26.74 -1.62
N TYR A 446 2.61 27.71 -1.38
CA TYR A 446 2.44 29.10 -1.81
C TYR A 446 3.62 29.56 -2.65
N ALA A 447 3.35 30.16 -3.81
CA ALA A 447 4.38 30.75 -4.63
C ALA A 447 5.05 31.93 -3.88
N PRO A 448 6.34 32.21 -4.11
CA PRO A 448 7.00 33.36 -3.50
C PRO A 448 6.24 34.66 -3.84
N GLY A 449 5.61 35.27 -2.84
CA GLY A 449 4.85 36.52 -2.99
C GLY A 449 3.34 36.41 -2.80
N ASP A 450 2.77 35.20 -2.76
CA ASP A 450 1.38 35.01 -2.34
C ASP A 450 1.29 35.22 -0.83
N LYS A 451 0.62 36.30 -0.42
CA LYS A 451 0.36 36.60 0.98
C LYS A 451 -0.79 35.71 1.46
N GLU A 452 -0.60 35.06 2.62
CA GLU A 452 -1.72 34.51 3.39
C GLU A 452 -2.74 35.65 3.61
N GLU A 453 -4.00 35.47 3.20
CA GLU A 453 -5.08 36.29 3.76
C GLU A 453 -5.15 35.93 5.25
N GLU A 454 -4.75 36.88 6.11
CA GLU A 454 -4.73 36.78 7.58
C GLU A 454 -6.11 36.53 8.20
#